data_AF-A0A8J5MWH5-F1
#
_entry.id   AF-A0A8J5MWH5-F1
#
_cell.length_a   1.000
_cell.length_b   1.000
_cell.length_c   1.000
_cell.angle_alpha   90.00
_cell.angle_beta   90.00
_cell.angle_gamma   90.00
#
_symmetry.space_group_name_H-M   'P 1'
#
loop_
_entity.id
_entity.type
_entity.pdbx_description
1 polymer ?
#
loop_
_entity_poly.entity_id
_entity_poly.type
_entity_poly.pdbx_seq_one_letter_code
_entity_poly.pdbx_strand_id
1 'polypeptide(L)'
;MTWQCQLYQARASPSLWRVRGVSVGPRLNDFKGLTRNVSINYHKLEGWTMTPLPLTNFTRLHHALHRLHQTLAPRPLLGTRRGGMTFYHGNFSVPHDDQHPLDTFLRLDGWSKGMAWVNDFCLGRYWPEVGPQVTLYVPQGVLRRGTNTLLLLELEAAPCLTPHTCHVTLINTPEVDGPYPK
;
A
#
# COMPACT_ATOMS: atom_id res chain seq x y z
N MET A 1 -18.96 4.31 -13.04
CA MET A 1 -19.05 2.86 -12.81
C MET A 1 -18.11 2.52 -11.66
N THR A 2 -18.62 1.92 -10.59
CA THR A 2 -17.81 1.56 -9.40
C THR A 2 -17.38 0.11 -9.53
N TRP A 3 -16.09 -0.15 -9.49
CA TRP A 3 -15.52 -1.50 -9.55
C TRP A 3 -14.96 -1.91 -8.18
N GLN A 4 -15.15 -3.16 -7.78
CA GLN A 4 -14.56 -3.73 -6.57
C GLN A 4 -13.44 -4.71 -6.95
N CYS A 5 -12.29 -4.60 -6.28
CA CYS A 5 -11.14 -5.50 -6.45
C CYS A 5 -10.93 -6.31 -5.16
N GLN A 6 -11.01 -7.64 -5.24
CA GLN A 6 -10.74 -8.55 -4.12
C GLN A 6 -9.24 -8.83 -3.97
N LEU A 7 -8.72 -8.84 -2.73
CA LEU A 7 -7.28 -8.92 -2.47
C LEU A 7 -6.86 -10.17 -1.66
N TYR A 8 -5.64 -10.65 -1.91
CA TYR A 8 -4.95 -11.76 -1.22
C TYR A 8 -3.71 -11.28 -0.45
N GLN A 9 -3.38 -11.89 0.70
CA GLN A 9 -2.40 -11.36 1.67
C GLN A 9 -1.02 -12.05 1.73
N ALA A 10 0.04 -11.29 2.03
CA ALA A 10 1.34 -11.79 2.49
C ALA A 10 1.95 -10.88 3.59
N ARG A 11 2.23 -11.44 4.78
CA ARG A 11 2.69 -10.68 5.98
C ARG A 11 4.22 -10.53 6.03
N ALA A 12 4.70 -9.37 6.48
CA ALA A 12 6.11 -9.09 6.73
C ALA A 12 6.44 -8.88 8.23
N SER A 13 7.72 -9.04 8.57
CA SER A 13 8.31 -8.83 9.90
C SER A 13 8.34 -7.34 10.33
N PRO A 14 8.72 -7.01 11.59
CA PRO A 14 8.78 -5.62 12.06
C PRO A 14 9.59 -4.73 11.12
N SER A 15 9.07 -3.57 10.78
CA SER A 15 9.61 -2.72 9.71
C SER A 15 9.59 -1.25 10.08
N LEU A 16 10.60 -0.53 9.61
CA LEU A 16 10.68 0.93 9.70
C LEU A 16 10.46 1.53 8.32
N TRP A 17 9.60 2.54 8.27
CA TRP A 17 9.12 3.14 7.03
C TRP A 17 9.69 4.54 6.81
N ARG A 18 10.17 4.79 5.59
CA ARG A 18 10.76 6.09 5.23
C ARG A 18 9.67 7.05 4.75
N VAL A 19 9.46 8.15 5.48
CA VAL A 19 8.76 9.35 4.99
C VAL A 19 9.75 10.24 4.24
N ARG A 20 9.27 11.02 3.26
CA ARG A 20 10.10 11.92 2.45
C ARG A 20 10.92 12.85 3.35
N GLY A 21 12.16 13.15 2.93
CA GLY A 21 13.03 14.10 3.63
C GLY A 21 12.49 15.53 3.57
N VAL A 22 12.92 16.34 4.53
CA VAL A 22 12.69 17.79 4.53
C VAL A 22 13.24 18.40 3.24
N SER A 23 12.43 19.18 2.53
CA SER A 23 12.79 19.80 1.25
C SER A 23 13.13 21.29 1.35
N VAL A 24 12.91 21.94 2.50
CA VAL A 24 13.12 23.39 2.72
C VAL A 24 13.65 23.63 4.13
N GLY A 25 14.51 24.64 4.29
CA GLY A 25 15.00 25.12 5.58
C GLY A 25 16.33 24.50 6.00
N PRO A 26 16.81 24.73 7.25
CA PRO A 26 18.17 24.37 7.65
C PRO A 26 18.39 22.88 7.89
N ARG A 27 17.34 22.06 7.95
CA ARG A 27 17.41 20.62 8.24
C ARG A 27 17.33 19.76 6.98
N LEU A 28 18.01 20.15 5.90
CA LEU A 28 18.05 19.38 4.64
C LEU A 28 18.79 18.04 4.80
N ASN A 29 19.76 17.97 5.73
CA ASN A 29 20.50 16.75 6.05
C ASN A 29 19.68 15.81 6.96
N ASP A 30 18.55 15.36 6.43
CA ASP A 30 17.51 14.60 7.14
C ASP A 30 17.68 13.10 6.91
N PHE A 31 18.70 12.52 7.57
CA PHE A 31 18.94 11.09 7.54
C PHE A 31 17.74 10.31 8.08
N LYS A 32 17.37 9.24 7.37
CA LYS A 32 16.19 8.42 7.67
C LYS A 32 16.60 7.04 8.17
N GLY A 33 15.78 6.48 9.05
CA GLY A 33 16.04 5.19 9.67
C GLY A 33 16.26 5.33 11.17
N LEU A 34 16.85 4.30 11.78
CA LEU A 34 17.35 4.37 13.15
C LEU A 34 18.70 5.12 13.12
N THR A 35 18.65 6.44 13.26
CA THR A 35 19.85 7.31 13.21
C THR A 35 20.59 7.39 14.55
N ARG A 36 20.02 6.79 15.60
CA ARG A 36 20.57 6.74 16.96
C ARG A 36 20.34 5.35 17.56
N ASN A 37 21.01 5.11 18.68
CA ASN A 37 20.85 3.87 19.44
C ASN A 37 19.40 3.68 19.89
N VAL A 38 18.95 2.43 19.86
CA VAL A 38 17.68 1.99 20.44
C VAL A 38 17.98 1.32 21.77
N SER A 39 17.23 1.65 22.82
CA SER A 39 17.39 1.09 24.15
C SER A 39 16.08 0.59 24.72
N ILE A 40 16.11 -0.53 25.45
CA ILE A 40 15.00 -1.02 26.28
C ILE A 40 15.44 -0.95 27.73
N ASN A 41 14.64 -0.30 28.59
CA ASN A 41 14.98 -0.10 30.01
C ASN A 41 16.41 0.41 30.20
N TYR A 42 16.83 1.40 29.40
CA TYR A 42 18.18 1.98 29.39
C TYR A 42 19.31 1.08 28.89
N HIS A 43 19.05 -0.19 28.56
CA HIS A 43 20.03 -1.07 27.93
C HIS A 43 20.01 -0.90 26.41
N LYS A 44 21.15 -0.52 25.83
CA LYS A 44 21.34 -0.41 24.38
C LYS A 44 21.21 -1.78 23.72
N LEU A 45 20.40 -1.86 22.67
CA LEU A 45 20.27 -3.05 21.83
C LEU A 45 21.37 -3.08 20.77
N GLU A 46 22.00 -4.23 20.59
CA GLU A 46 23.11 -4.47 19.66
C GLU A 46 22.84 -5.70 18.77
N GLY A 47 23.72 -5.97 17.79
CA GLY A 47 23.57 -7.13 16.89
C GLY A 47 22.47 -6.99 15.84
N TRP A 48 22.20 -5.77 15.38
CA TRP A 48 21.14 -5.49 14.41
C TRP A 48 21.42 -6.09 13.03
N THR A 49 20.42 -6.80 12.48
CA THR A 49 20.35 -7.13 11.05
C THR A 49 19.34 -6.20 10.39
N MET A 50 19.81 -5.34 9.49
CA MET A 50 18.97 -4.39 8.76
C MET A 50 18.76 -4.87 7.32
N THR A 51 17.52 -5.17 6.96
CA THR A 51 17.18 -5.59 5.59
C THR A 51 16.50 -4.45 4.84
N PRO A 52 17.14 -3.87 3.81
CA PRO A 52 16.49 -2.88 2.98
C PRO A 52 15.39 -3.54 2.14
N LEU A 53 14.21 -2.90 2.09
CA LEU A 53 13.11 -3.27 1.20
C LEU A 53 12.91 -2.18 0.15
N PRO A 54 13.72 -2.14 -0.92
CA PRO A 54 13.53 -1.18 -2.00
C PRO A 54 12.30 -1.58 -2.82
N LEU A 55 11.20 -0.85 -2.65
CA LEU A 55 9.93 -1.06 -3.35
C LEU A 55 9.92 -0.43 -4.76
N THR A 56 11.08 -0.39 -5.40
CA THR A 56 11.31 0.23 -6.72
C THR A 56 11.45 -0.79 -7.84
N ASN A 57 11.77 -2.06 -7.53
CA ASN A 57 11.94 -3.12 -8.51
C ASN A 57 10.78 -4.12 -8.45
N PHE A 58 9.83 -3.96 -9.37
CA PHE A 58 8.63 -4.78 -9.42
C PHE A 58 8.90 -6.24 -9.78
N THR A 59 9.90 -6.54 -10.59
CA THR A 59 10.27 -7.93 -10.92
C THR A 59 10.67 -8.69 -9.66
N ARG A 60 11.54 -8.10 -8.83
CA ARG A 60 11.95 -8.71 -7.55
C ARG A 60 10.79 -8.84 -6.57
N LEU A 61 9.93 -7.83 -6.52
CA LEU A 61 8.74 -7.83 -5.67
C LEU A 61 7.77 -8.95 -6.07
N HIS A 62 7.45 -9.08 -7.37
CA HIS A 62 6.63 -10.18 -7.88
C HIS A 62 7.23 -11.54 -7.57
N HIS A 63 8.53 -11.73 -7.79
CA HIS A 63 9.18 -12.99 -7.44
C HIS A 63 9.09 -13.29 -5.94
N ALA A 64 9.26 -12.29 -5.08
CA ALA A 64 9.14 -12.46 -3.64
C ALA A 64 7.69 -12.80 -3.23
N LEU A 65 6.70 -12.09 -3.76
CA LEU A 65 5.27 -12.35 -3.51
C LEU A 65 4.85 -13.73 -4.03
N HIS A 66 5.28 -14.10 -5.23
CA HIS A 66 5.00 -15.40 -5.83
C HIS A 66 5.60 -16.53 -5.00
N ARG A 67 6.87 -16.41 -4.57
CA ARG A 67 7.47 -17.39 -3.66
C ARG A 67 6.70 -17.47 -2.34
N LEU A 68 6.34 -16.34 -1.73
CA LEU A 68 5.56 -16.33 -0.50
C LEU A 68 4.19 -17.00 -0.67
N HIS A 69 3.49 -16.75 -1.77
CA HIS A 69 2.21 -17.40 -2.07
C HIS A 69 2.36 -18.91 -2.30
N GLN A 70 3.48 -19.35 -2.86
CA GLN A 70 3.74 -20.78 -3.08
C GLN A 70 4.18 -21.51 -1.80
N THR A 71 4.88 -20.84 -0.90
CA THR A 71 5.41 -21.46 0.34
C THR A 71 4.48 -21.32 1.53
N LEU A 72 3.62 -20.31 1.56
CA LEU A 72 2.62 -20.12 2.60
C LEU A 72 1.30 -20.69 2.11
N ALA A 73 0.83 -21.77 2.75
CA ALA A 73 -0.56 -22.20 2.59
C ALA A 73 -1.49 -20.98 2.81
N PRO A 74 -2.55 -20.79 2.01
CA PRO A 74 -3.45 -19.65 2.15
C PRO A 74 -4.00 -19.64 3.57
N ARG A 75 -3.42 -18.78 4.42
CA ARG A 75 -3.91 -18.61 5.78
C ARG A 75 -5.20 -17.81 5.66
N PRO A 76 -6.30 -18.26 6.30
CA PRO A 76 -7.51 -17.46 6.39
C PRO A 76 -7.13 -16.07 6.86
N LEU A 77 -7.82 -15.06 6.34
CA LEU A 77 -7.65 -13.66 6.69
C LEU A 77 -8.07 -13.43 8.16
N LEU A 78 -7.33 -14.00 9.11
CA LEU A 78 -7.44 -13.70 10.54
C LEU A 78 -6.76 -12.34 10.74
N GLY A 79 -7.46 -11.29 10.28
CA GLY A 79 -7.02 -9.91 10.43
C GLY A 79 -6.90 -9.60 11.91
N THR A 80 -5.67 -9.41 12.36
CA THR A 80 -5.45 -8.69 13.62
C THR A 80 -5.81 -7.23 13.36
N ARG A 81 -6.68 -6.63 14.19
CA ARG A 81 -7.11 -5.20 14.06
C ARG A 81 -5.94 -4.20 13.97
N ARG A 82 -4.75 -4.61 14.38
CA ARG A 82 -3.46 -3.95 14.14
C ARG A 82 -2.53 -4.99 13.50
N GLY A 83 -2.56 -5.08 12.19
CA GLY A 83 -1.75 -6.01 11.40
C GLY A 83 -0.42 -5.37 11.06
N GLY A 84 0.67 -6.10 11.29
CA GLY A 84 1.96 -5.66 10.75
C GLY A 84 1.91 -5.53 9.23
N MET A 85 2.91 -4.83 8.68
CA MET A 85 3.12 -4.61 7.25
C MET A 85 2.73 -5.84 6.40
N THR A 86 1.74 -5.69 5.51
CA THR A 86 1.16 -6.78 4.72
C THR A 86 0.90 -6.32 3.29
N PHE A 87 1.27 -7.15 2.32
CA PHE A 87 0.93 -6.97 0.93
C PHE A 87 -0.45 -7.55 0.63
N TYR A 88 -1.23 -6.82 -0.17
CA TYR A 88 -2.53 -7.22 -0.66
C TYR A 88 -2.54 -7.13 -2.19
N HIS A 89 -2.87 -8.24 -2.87
CA HIS A 89 -2.84 -8.32 -4.34
C HIS A 89 -4.20 -8.72 -4.90
N GLY A 90 -4.68 -8.07 -5.95
CA GLY A 90 -5.92 -8.44 -6.64
C GLY A 90 -5.99 -7.93 -8.06
N ASN A 91 -7.04 -8.36 -8.76
CA ASN A 91 -7.25 -8.05 -10.16
C ASN A 91 -8.61 -7.37 -10.37
N PHE A 92 -8.69 -6.46 -11.34
CA PHE A 92 -9.93 -5.86 -11.80
C PHE A 92 -9.93 -5.73 -13.33
N SER A 93 -11.12 -5.69 -13.94
CA SER A 93 -11.25 -5.64 -15.40
C SER A 93 -11.80 -4.30 -15.87
N VAL A 94 -11.16 -3.71 -16.87
CA VAL A 94 -11.70 -2.57 -17.63
C VAL A 94 -12.41 -3.11 -18.87
N PRO A 95 -13.70 -2.80 -19.11
CA PRO A 95 -14.44 -3.31 -20.26
C PRO A 95 -13.75 -3.05 -21.60
N HIS A 96 -13.95 -3.95 -22.55
CA HIS A 96 -13.41 -3.81 -23.90
C HIS A 96 -14.17 -2.78 -24.75
N ASP A 97 -15.40 -2.45 -24.35
CA ASP A 97 -16.32 -1.58 -25.10
C ASP A 97 -15.87 -0.11 -25.12
N ASP A 98 -15.00 0.28 -24.18
CA ASP A 98 -14.42 1.62 -24.15
C ASP A 98 -13.27 1.74 -25.18
N GLN A 99 -13.29 2.80 -25.99
CA GLN A 99 -12.23 3.09 -26.98
C GLN A 99 -10.84 3.23 -26.33
N HIS A 100 -10.78 3.74 -25.10
CA HIS A 100 -9.59 3.82 -24.27
C HIS A 100 -10.01 3.76 -22.80
N PRO A 101 -9.19 3.19 -21.88
CA PRO A 101 -9.42 3.37 -20.45
C PRO A 101 -9.51 4.86 -20.12
N LEU A 102 -10.34 5.22 -19.14
CA LEU A 102 -10.44 6.60 -18.65
C LEU A 102 -9.67 6.76 -17.34
N ASP A 103 -9.30 8.00 -17.05
CA ASP A 103 -8.77 8.37 -15.74
C ASP A 103 -9.77 8.00 -14.62
N THR A 104 -9.24 7.58 -13.49
CA THR A 104 -10.05 7.19 -12.33
C THR A 104 -9.31 7.48 -11.02
N PHE A 105 -9.98 7.25 -9.90
CA PHE A 105 -9.45 7.50 -8.57
C PHE A 105 -9.63 6.26 -7.70
N LEU A 106 -8.53 5.78 -7.13
CA LEU A 106 -8.52 4.68 -6.20
C LEU A 106 -8.92 5.18 -4.81
N ARG A 107 -10.05 4.71 -4.31
CA ARG A 107 -10.60 4.98 -2.98
C ARG A 107 -10.37 3.78 -2.07
N LEU A 108 -9.80 4.04 -0.89
CA LEU A 108 -9.34 3.02 0.05
C LEU A 108 -10.11 3.10 1.39
N ASP A 109 -11.44 3.03 1.37
CA ASP A 109 -12.24 3.08 2.59
C ASP A 109 -11.94 1.90 3.53
N GLY A 110 -11.76 2.18 4.82
CA GLY A 110 -11.46 1.17 5.85
C GLY A 110 -10.01 0.66 5.84
N TRP A 111 -9.19 1.07 4.88
CA TRP A 111 -7.74 0.93 4.92
C TRP A 111 -7.15 2.05 5.77
N SER A 112 -5.97 1.84 6.33
CA SER A 112 -5.37 2.81 7.24
C SER A 112 -4.26 3.61 6.57
N LYS A 113 -3.11 2.99 6.30
CA LYS A 113 -1.95 3.68 5.73
C LYS A 113 -1.09 2.74 4.91
N GLY A 114 -0.68 3.20 3.73
CA GLY A 114 0.13 2.35 2.88
C GLY A 114 0.58 2.96 1.57
N MET A 115 0.95 2.08 0.64
CA MET A 115 1.30 2.42 -0.73
C MET A 115 0.51 1.56 -1.72
N ALA A 116 0.23 2.13 -2.89
CA ALA A 116 -0.58 1.47 -3.93
C ALA A 116 0.13 1.48 -5.28
N TRP A 117 -0.08 0.40 -6.04
CA TRP A 117 0.39 0.22 -7.39
C TRP A 117 -0.68 -0.39 -8.28
N VAL A 118 -0.78 0.11 -9.51
CA VAL A 118 -1.62 -0.47 -10.56
C VAL A 118 -0.71 -0.83 -11.72
N ASN A 119 -0.77 -2.07 -12.20
CA ASN A 119 0.10 -2.58 -13.27
C ASN A 119 1.58 -2.16 -13.09
N ASP A 120 2.09 -2.33 -11.86
CA ASP A 120 3.49 -2.05 -11.46
C ASP A 120 3.85 -0.56 -11.39
N PHE A 121 2.92 0.32 -11.72
CA PHE A 121 3.10 1.77 -11.60
C PHE A 121 2.76 2.24 -10.19
N CYS A 122 3.68 2.96 -9.55
CA CYS A 122 3.51 3.49 -8.19
C CYS A 122 2.58 4.71 -8.19
N LEU A 123 1.38 4.54 -7.64
CA LEU A 123 0.44 5.64 -7.45
C LEU A 123 0.86 6.55 -6.29
N GLY A 124 1.58 5.99 -5.32
CA GLY A 124 2.09 6.72 -4.16
C GLY A 124 1.51 6.21 -2.84
N ARG A 125 1.48 7.11 -1.85
CA ARG A 125 1.06 6.81 -0.47
C ARG A 125 -0.40 7.18 -0.26
N TYR A 126 -1.15 6.31 0.40
CA TYR A 126 -2.49 6.63 0.92
C TYR A 126 -2.47 6.72 2.45
N TRP A 127 -3.33 7.57 3.01
CA TRP A 127 -3.60 7.64 4.44
C TRP A 127 -5.01 8.21 4.71
N PRO A 128 -6.08 7.53 4.24
CA PRO A 128 -7.44 8.05 4.28
C PRO A 128 -7.98 8.26 5.71
N GLU A 129 -7.46 7.56 6.71
CA GLU A 129 -7.84 7.77 8.12
C GLU A 129 -7.47 9.17 8.66
N VAL A 130 -6.38 9.75 8.17
CA VAL A 130 -5.91 11.08 8.60
C VAL A 130 -6.28 12.16 7.59
N GLY A 131 -6.36 11.82 6.30
CA GLY A 131 -6.67 12.78 5.25
C GLY A 131 -5.57 13.87 5.08
N PRO A 132 -5.90 14.98 4.40
CA PRO A 132 -7.16 15.26 3.72
C PRO A 132 -7.34 14.44 2.44
N GLN A 133 -6.26 13.91 1.87
CA GLN A 133 -6.32 13.12 0.65
C GLN A 133 -6.90 11.72 0.92
N VAL A 134 -8.10 11.44 0.39
CA VAL A 134 -8.80 10.15 0.54
C VAL A 134 -8.57 9.24 -0.67
N THR A 135 -8.39 9.83 -1.85
CA THR A 135 -8.24 9.09 -3.11
C THR A 135 -6.88 9.28 -3.77
N LEU A 136 -6.41 8.26 -4.48
CA LEU A 136 -5.22 8.32 -5.33
C LEU A 136 -5.62 8.41 -6.81
N TYR A 137 -5.03 9.34 -7.54
CA TYR A 137 -5.23 9.44 -8.98
C TYR A 137 -4.62 8.24 -9.72
N VAL A 138 -5.39 7.65 -10.62
CA VAL A 138 -4.98 6.54 -11.50
C VAL A 138 -5.04 7.05 -12.94
N PRO A 139 -3.89 7.34 -13.57
CA PRO A 139 -3.86 7.79 -14.95
C PRO A 139 -4.31 6.69 -15.91
N GLN A 140 -5.07 7.05 -16.95
CA GLN A 140 -5.53 6.14 -18.00
C GLN A 140 -4.37 5.40 -18.68
N GLY A 141 -3.20 6.04 -18.82
CA GLY A 141 -2.01 5.44 -19.45
C GLY A 141 -1.39 4.29 -18.66
N VAL A 142 -1.76 4.14 -17.38
CA VAL A 142 -1.38 3.00 -16.53
C VAL A 142 -2.33 1.83 -16.72
N LEU A 143 -3.59 2.11 -17.08
CA LEU A 143 -4.63 1.10 -17.24
C LEU A 143 -4.52 0.38 -18.59
N ARG A 144 -4.97 -0.87 -18.58
CA ARG A 144 -5.09 -1.73 -19.77
C ARG A 144 -6.55 -2.15 -19.91
N ARG A 145 -7.00 -2.38 -21.15
CA ARG A 145 -8.27 -3.08 -21.37
C ARG A 145 -8.17 -4.51 -20.85
N GLY A 146 -9.28 -5.04 -20.35
CA GLY A 146 -9.30 -6.34 -19.69
C GLY A 146 -8.64 -6.27 -18.31
N THR A 147 -7.86 -7.29 -17.96
CA THR A 147 -7.34 -7.48 -16.60
C THR A 147 -6.21 -6.51 -16.25
N ASN A 148 -6.35 -5.84 -15.11
CA ASN A 148 -5.37 -5.00 -14.46
C ASN A 148 -5.04 -5.58 -13.08
N THR A 149 -3.81 -5.37 -12.61
CA THR A 149 -3.38 -5.77 -11.28
C THR A 149 -3.36 -4.58 -10.33
N LEU A 150 -3.77 -4.82 -9.09
CA LEU A 150 -3.65 -3.89 -7.97
C LEU A 150 -2.80 -4.56 -6.89
N LEU A 151 -1.75 -3.87 -6.48
CA LEU A 151 -0.96 -4.22 -5.31
C LEU A 151 -1.06 -3.10 -4.28
N LEU A 152 -1.38 -3.46 -3.05
CA LEU A 152 -1.32 -2.57 -1.89
C LEU A 152 -0.30 -3.10 -0.90
N LEU A 153 0.37 -2.19 -0.22
CA LEU A 153 1.16 -2.47 0.96
C LEU A 153 0.59 -1.67 2.12
N GLU A 154 -0.10 -2.36 3.03
CA GLU A 154 -0.79 -1.81 4.20
C GLU A 154 0.10 -1.99 5.43
N LEU A 155 0.21 -0.95 6.24
CA LEU A 155 1.21 -0.83 7.30
C LEU A 155 0.65 -1.04 8.71
N GLU A 156 -0.65 -0.79 8.90
CA GLU A 156 -1.25 -0.75 10.23
C GLU A 156 -2.50 -1.63 10.33
N ALA A 157 -3.49 -1.43 9.47
CA ALA A 157 -4.76 -2.14 9.52
C ALA A 157 -5.44 -2.19 8.13
N ALA A 158 -5.96 -3.37 7.78
CA ALA A 158 -6.74 -3.59 6.57
C ALA A 158 -8.17 -4.01 6.93
N PRO A 159 -9.18 -3.65 6.11
CA PRO A 159 -10.56 -4.07 6.32
C PRO A 159 -10.78 -5.54 5.91
N CYS A 160 -9.76 -6.38 5.92
CA CYS A 160 -9.79 -7.74 5.38
C CYS A 160 -10.18 -8.82 6.39
N LEU A 161 -11.00 -8.50 7.41
CA LEU A 161 -11.51 -9.52 8.34
C LEU A 161 -12.43 -10.53 7.66
N THR A 162 -13.11 -10.11 6.59
CA THR A 162 -13.94 -10.96 5.75
C THR A 162 -13.64 -10.70 4.28
N PRO A 163 -13.87 -11.66 3.37
CA PRO A 163 -13.69 -11.44 1.94
C PRO A 163 -14.52 -10.27 1.38
N HIS A 164 -15.70 -10.02 1.94
CA HIS A 164 -16.60 -8.96 1.48
C HIS A 164 -16.09 -7.55 1.83
N THR A 165 -15.36 -7.42 2.93
CA THR A 165 -14.79 -6.15 3.39
C THR A 165 -13.38 -5.92 2.83
N CYS A 166 -12.74 -6.95 2.27
CA CYS A 166 -11.40 -6.87 1.70
C CYS A 166 -11.42 -6.38 0.24
N HIS A 167 -11.78 -5.12 0.04
CA HIS A 167 -11.82 -4.51 -1.28
C HIS A 167 -11.39 -3.04 -1.27
N VAL A 168 -11.19 -2.52 -2.47
CA VAL A 168 -11.09 -1.08 -2.77
C VAL A 168 -12.12 -0.71 -3.81
N THR A 169 -12.34 0.58 -4.01
CA THR A 169 -13.24 1.08 -5.06
C THR A 169 -12.51 2.01 -6.02
N LEU A 170 -12.90 1.96 -7.30
CA LEU A 170 -12.51 2.95 -8.31
C LEU A 170 -13.69 3.88 -8.53
N ILE A 171 -13.46 5.18 -8.39
CA ILE A 171 -14.47 6.24 -8.54
C ILE A 171 -14.06 7.24 -9.63
N ASN A 172 -15.01 8.03 -10.11
CA ASN A 172 -14.82 8.99 -11.21
C ASN A 172 -14.56 10.43 -10.74
N THR A 173 -14.66 10.70 -9.45
CA THR A 173 -14.44 12.04 -8.87
C THR A 173 -13.38 11.97 -7.78
N PRO A 174 -12.37 12.87 -7.78
CA PRO A 174 -11.39 12.89 -6.71
C PRO A 174 -12.00 13.35 -5.39
N GLU A 175 -11.48 12.81 -4.30
CA GLU A 175 -11.64 13.35 -2.94
C GLU A 175 -10.25 13.59 -2.35
N VAL A 176 -9.84 14.86 -2.34
CA VAL A 176 -8.53 15.32 -1.87
C VAL A 176 -8.60 16.23 -0.65
N ASP A 177 -9.79 16.76 -0.35
CA ASP A 177 -10.11 17.69 0.74
C ASP A 177 -11.02 17.04 1.79
N GLY A 178 -10.76 15.77 2.10
CA GLY A 178 -11.48 15.02 3.13
C GLY A 178 -11.20 15.54 4.55
N PRO A 179 -11.89 14.98 5.56
CA PRO A 179 -11.70 15.37 6.95
C PRO A 179 -10.27 15.12 7.40
N TYR A 180 -9.71 16.05 8.16
CA TYR A 180 -8.38 15.94 8.77
C TYR A 180 -8.43 16.38 10.24
N PRO A 181 -7.56 15.86 11.12
CA PRO A 181 -7.46 16.32 12.50
C PRO A 181 -7.14 17.81 12.54
N LYS A 182 -7.99 18.61 13.20
CA LYS A 182 -7.72 20.03 13.47
C LYS A 182 -6.66 20.22 14.53
#